data_AF-A0A2X3CP47-F1
#
_entry.id   AF-A0A2X3CP47-F1
#
_cell.length_a   1.000
_cell.length_b   1.000
_cell.length_c   1.000
_cell.angle_alpha   90.00
_cell.angle_beta   90.00
_cell.angle_gamma   90.00
#
_symmetry.space_group_name_H-M   'P 1'
#
loop_
_entity.id
_entity.type
_entity.pdbx_description
1 polymer ?
#
loop_
_entity_poly.entity_id
_entity_poly.type
_entity_poly.pdbx_seq_one_letter_code
_entity_poly.pdbx_strand_id
1 'polypeptide(L)' 'MEAKERLMKHKISAAPVVDENGQLVGAINLQNFYQAGIL' A
#
# COMPACT_ATOMS: atom_id res chain seq x y z
N MET A 1 0.82 10.51 -7.90
CA MET A 1 1.70 9.35 -7.77
C MET A 1 1.14 8.48 -6.66
N GLU A 2 0.51 7.36 -7.00
CA GLU A 2 -0.29 6.55 -6.07
C GLU A 2 0.56 5.55 -5.26
N ALA A 3 -0.01 4.97 -4.20
CA ALA A 3 0.68 4.02 -3.32
C ALA A 3 1.28 2.83 -4.10
N LYS A 4 0.54 2.26 -5.06
CA LYS A 4 0.99 1.19 -5.96
C LYS A 4 2.28 1.55 -6.71
N GLU A 5 2.32 2.74 -7.33
CA GLU A 5 3.47 3.20 -8.11
C GLU A 5 4.71 3.35 -7.21
N ARG A 6 4.54 3.87 -5.99
CA ARG A 6 5.64 4.00 -5.02
C ARG A 6 6.19 2.64 -4.60
N LEU A 7 5.30 1.68 -4.33
CA LEU A 7 5.69 0.31 -3.96
C LEU A 7 6.50 -0.35 -5.08
N MET A 8 6.01 -0.30 -6.33
CA MET A 8 6.70 -0.87 -7.49
C MET A 8 8.04 -0.19 -7.77
N LYS A 9 8.06 1.15 -7.79
CA LYS A 9 9.27 1.93 -8.10
C LYS A 9 10.41 1.66 -7.12
N HIS A 10 10.09 1.48 -5.85
CA HIS A 10 11.10 1.28 -4.79
C HIS A 10 11.27 -0.20 -4.39
N LYS A 11 10.64 -1.14 -5.10
CA LYS A 11 10.66 -2.58 -4.79
C LYS A 11 10.24 -2.89 -3.34
N ILE A 12 9.28 -2.12 -2.83
CA ILE A 12 8.72 -2.30 -1.49
C ILE A 12 7.61 -3.34 -1.59
N SER A 13 7.72 -4.42 -0.81
CA SER A 13 6.75 -5.52 -0.82
C SER A 13 5.43 -5.15 -0.13
N ALA A 14 5.50 -4.35 0.95
CA ALA A 14 4.35 -3.87 1.70
C ALA A 14 4.67 -2.55 2.42
N ALA A 15 3.66 -1.74 2.69
CA ALA A 15 3.78 -0.52 3.49
C ALA A 15 2.68 -0.47 4.57
N PRO A 16 2.96 0.17 5.73
CA PRO A 16 1.95 0.40 6.75
C PRO A 16 0.89 1.41 6.27
N VAL A 17 -0.33 1.22 6.73
CA VAL A 17 -1.44 2.18 6.59
C VAL A 17 -1.64 2.82 7.94
N VAL A 18 -1.63 4.15 7.98
CA VAL A 18 -1.85 4.94 9.18
C VAL A 18 -3.12 5.78 9.04
N ASP A 19 -3.77 6.07 10.16
CA ASP A 19 -4.88 7.02 10.22
C ASP A 19 -4.37 8.48 10.19
N GLU A 20 -5.31 9.43 10.34
CA GLU A 20 -5.00 10.87 10.37
C GLU A 20 -4.14 11.31 11.57
N ASN A 21 -4.15 10.55 12.66
CA ASN A 21 -3.33 10.80 13.84
C ASN A 21 -1.95 10.11 13.74
N GLY A 22 -1.66 9.44 12.63
CA GLY A 22 -0.44 8.68 12.41
C GLY A 22 -0.41 7.33 13.13
N GLN A 23 -1.55 6.86 13.65
CA GLN A 23 -1.64 5.55 14.30
C GLN A 23 -1.71 4.45 13.24
N LEU A 24 -0.98 3.35 13.48
CA LEU A 24 -0.99 2.19 12.60
C LEU A 24 -2.36 1.51 12.64
N VAL A 25 -3.02 1.43 11.49
CA VAL A 25 -4.35 0.80 11.33
C VAL A 25 -4.35 -0.39 10.37
N GLY A 26 -3.24 -0.63 9.66
CA GLY A 26 -3.14 -1.79 8.78
C GLY A 26 -1.87 -1.82 7.94
N ALA A 27 -1.88 -2.64 6.91
CA ALA A 27 -0.81 -2.73 5.91
C ALA A 27 -1.40 -2.94 4.52
N ILE A 28 -0.67 -2.51 3.50
CA ILE A 28 -1.04 -2.68 2.10
C ILE A 28 0.15 -3.23 1.29
N ASN A 29 -0.14 -4.17 0.40
CA ASN A 29 0.82 -4.79 -0.51
C ASN A 29 0.21 -4.96 -1.91
N LEU A 30 1.01 -5.44 -2.87
CA LEU A 30 0.56 -5.65 -4.25
C LEU A 30 -0.62 -6.63 -4.36
N GLN A 31 -0.66 -7.69 -3.54
CA GLN A 31 -1.76 -8.66 -3.54
C GLN A 31 -3.10 -7.99 -3.17
N ASN A 32 -3.09 -7.01 -2.27
CA ASN A 32 -4.31 -6.28 -1.91
C ASN A 32 -4.88 -5.51 -3.11
N PHE A 33 -4.03 -4.90 -3.93
CA PHE A 33 -4.46 -4.20 -5.15
C PHE A 33 -5.01 -5.16 -6.20
N TYR A 34 -4.41 -6.36 -6.36
CA TYR A 34 -4.96 -7.41 -7.24
C TYR A 34 -6.34 -7.88 -6.78
N GLN A 35 -6.52 -8.15 -5.48
CA GLN A 35 -7.80 -8.58 -4.93
C GLN A 35 -8.90 -7.52 -5.06
N ALA A 36 -8.51 -6.24 -5.02
CA ALA A 36 -9.42 -5.12 -5.21
C ALA A 36 -9.79 -4.85 -6.68
N GLY A 37 -9.17 -5.55 -7.65
CA GLY A 37 -9.38 -5.31 -9.08
C GLY A 37 -8.81 -3.98 -9.59
N ILE A 38 -7.86 -3.40 -8.85
CA ILE A 38 -7.17 -2.14 -9.20
C ILE A 38 -5.87 -2.44 -9.98
N LEU A 39 -5.53 -3.73 -10.13
CA LEU A 39 -4.36 -4.24 -10.83
C LEU A 39 -4.77 -5.14 -12.00
#